data_AF-A0A0K0DM07-F1
#
_entry.id   AF-A0A0K0DM07-F1
#
_cell.length_a   1.000
_cell.length_b   1.000
_cell.length_c   1.000
_cell.angle_alpha   90.00
_cell.angle_beta   90.00
_cell.angle_gamma   90.00
#
_symmetry.space_group_name_H-M   'P 1'
#
loop_
_entity.id
_entity.type
_entity.pdbx_description
1 polymer ?
#
loop_
_entity_poly.entity_id
_entity_poly.type
_entity_poly.pdbx_seq_one_letter_code
_entity_poly.pdbx_strand_id
1 'polypeptide(L)'
;MNEMLEWMMLSMSGHQSYLNQTVVTRGWRCLDCTICEGCGEGKDESKLLLCEECDVSYHIYCLSPPLERIPNGPWRCHWCCMCQVRTYSLNT
;
A
#
# COMPACT_ATOMS: atom_id res chain seq x y z
N MET A 1 -17.95 -12.12 -2.32
CA MET A 1 -16.83 -12.08 -1.34
C MET A 1 -16.15 -13.43 -1.11
N ASN A 2 -16.78 -14.58 -1.40
CA ASN A 2 -16.13 -15.88 -1.23
C ASN A 2 -15.47 -16.46 -2.48
N GLU A 3 -15.78 -15.99 -3.69
CA GLU A 3 -15.12 -16.53 -4.90
C GLU A 3 -13.76 -15.88 -5.17
N MET A 4 -13.61 -14.56 -4.94
CA MET A 4 -12.37 -13.83 -5.24
C MET A 4 -11.19 -14.26 -4.34
N LEU A 5 -11.46 -14.56 -3.05
CA LEU A 5 -10.44 -15.05 -2.11
C LEU A 5 -10.06 -16.52 -2.38
N GLU A 6 -10.99 -17.34 -2.86
CA GLU A 6 -10.70 -18.72 -3.30
C GLU A 6 -9.76 -18.72 -4.50
N TRP A 7 -9.99 -17.85 -5.50
CA TRP A 7 -9.09 -17.70 -6.65
C TRP A 7 -7.70 -17.18 -6.28
N MET A 8 -7.62 -16.25 -5.31
CA MET A 8 -6.33 -15.75 -4.83
C MET A 8 -5.53 -16.86 -4.15
N MET A 9 -6.14 -17.67 -3.30
CA MET A 9 -5.46 -18.79 -2.62
C MET A 9 -5.06 -19.93 -3.58
N LEU A 10 -5.89 -20.24 -4.59
CA LEU A 10 -5.61 -21.30 -5.58
C LEU A 10 -4.48 -20.94 -6.55
N SER A 11 -4.13 -19.66 -6.69
CA SER A 11 -2.98 -19.22 -7.51
C SER A 11 -1.63 -19.28 -6.79
N MET A 12 -1.62 -19.48 -5.46
CA MET A 12 -0.40 -19.48 -4.64
C MET A 12 0.42 -20.77 -4.72
N SER A 13 -0.02 -21.79 -5.48
CA SER A 13 0.74 -23.03 -5.72
C SER A 13 1.72 -22.93 -6.89
N GLY A 14 1.97 -21.73 -7.44
CA GLY A 14 2.94 -21.49 -8.52
C GLY A 14 3.84 -20.30 -8.20
N HIS A 15 5.16 -20.52 -8.22
CA HIS A 15 6.21 -19.54 -7.97
C HIS A 15 6.23 -18.38 -8.98
N GLN A 16 5.29 -17.45 -8.90
CA GLN A 16 5.38 -16.12 -9.53
C GLN A 16 4.49 -15.12 -8.76
N SER A 17 5.07 -14.38 -7.83
CA SER A 17 4.32 -13.44 -7.00
C SER A 17 3.94 -12.18 -7.80
N TYR A 18 2.76 -12.18 -8.41
CA TYR A 18 2.09 -10.98 -8.94
C TYR A 18 1.55 -10.05 -7.85
N LEU A 19 1.66 -10.47 -6.58
CA LEU A 19 1.21 -9.70 -5.42
C LEU A 19 2.38 -8.92 -4.83
N ASN A 20 2.14 -7.64 -4.52
CA ASN A 20 3.07 -6.78 -3.79
C ASN A 20 3.40 -7.40 -2.42
N GLN A 21 4.67 -7.33 -1.99
CA GLN A 21 5.09 -7.79 -0.66
C GLN A 21 4.26 -7.18 0.48
N THR A 22 3.74 -5.98 0.27
CA THR A 22 2.87 -5.30 1.23
C THR A 22 1.52 -6.00 1.36
N VAL A 23 0.95 -6.50 0.26
CA VAL A 23 -0.29 -7.31 0.27
C VAL A 23 -0.08 -8.61 1.05
N VAL A 24 1.11 -9.21 0.93
CA VAL A 24 1.47 -10.43 1.67
C VAL A 24 1.64 -10.16 3.17
N THR A 25 2.25 -9.03 3.53
CA THR A 25 2.64 -8.75 4.93
C THR A 25 1.59 -7.97 5.73
N ARG A 26 0.82 -7.09 5.09
CA ARG A 26 -0.24 -6.28 5.71
C ARG A 26 -1.65 -6.79 5.41
N GLY A 27 -1.76 -7.80 4.55
CA GLY A 27 -3.03 -8.33 4.07
C GLY A 27 -3.57 -7.54 2.88
N TRP A 28 -4.34 -8.22 2.03
CA TRP A 28 -5.07 -7.59 0.94
C TRP A 28 -6.29 -6.82 1.45
N ARG A 29 -6.55 -5.65 0.87
CA ARG A 29 -7.83 -4.93 0.99
C ARG A 29 -8.40 -4.75 -0.41
N CYS A 30 -9.71 -4.93 -0.57
CA CYS A 30 -10.38 -4.52 -1.81
C CYS A 30 -10.40 -3.00 -1.92
N LEU A 31 -10.73 -2.48 -3.10
CA LEU A 31 -10.82 -1.04 -3.35
C LEU A 31 -11.74 -0.33 -2.33
N ASP A 32 -12.91 -0.92 -2.05
CA ASP A 32 -13.90 -0.37 -1.10
C ASP A 32 -13.50 -0.50 0.38
N CYS A 33 -12.47 -1.31 0.69
CA CYS A 33 -11.94 -1.48 2.05
C CYS A 33 -10.63 -0.71 2.28
N THR A 34 -10.24 0.14 1.34
CA THR A 34 -9.03 0.95 1.48
C THR A 34 -9.24 2.02 2.57
N ILE A 35 -8.31 2.08 3.51
CA ILE A 35 -8.32 3.05 4.62
C ILE A 35 -7.02 3.85 4.64
N CYS A 36 -7.13 5.11 5.07
CA CYS A 36 -5.99 5.98 5.29
C CYS A 36 -5.17 5.47 6.49
N GLU A 37 -3.87 5.24 6.29
CA GLU A 37 -2.95 4.81 7.35
C GLU A 37 -2.72 5.90 8.41
N GLY A 38 -3.07 7.16 8.13
CA GLY A 38 -2.94 8.28 9.06
C GLY A 38 -4.09 8.43 10.05
N CYS A 39 -5.33 8.12 9.64
CA CYS A 39 -6.53 8.30 10.48
C CYS A 39 -7.34 7.01 10.70
N GLY A 40 -7.04 5.93 9.97
CA GLY A 40 -7.74 4.65 10.07
C GLY A 40 -9.13 4.62 9.40
N GLU A 41 -9.52 5.68 8.68
CA GLU A 41 -10.83 5.80 8.04
C GLU A 41 -10.73 5.74 6.51
N GLY A 42 -11.79 5.21 5.88
CA GLY A 42 -11.95 5.14 4.40
C GLY A 42 -12.82 6.26 3.81
N LYS A 43 -13.14 7.32 4.57
CA LYS A 43 -13.94 8.46 4.06
C LYS A 43 -13.17 9.26 3.01
N ASP A 44 -13.81 10.24 2.37
CA ASP A 44 -13.17 11.19 1.43
C ASP A 44 -12.25 10.51 0.39
N GLU A 45 -12.72 9.44 -0.26
CA GLU A 45 -11.93 8.62 -1.21
C GLU A 45 -11.25 9.46 -2.30
N SER A 46 -11.89 10.53 -2.78
CA SER A 46 -11.33 11.45 -3.79
C SER A 46 -10.09 12.23 -3.32
N LYS A 47 -9.81 12.21 -2.01
CA LYS A 47 -8.66 12.83 -1.37
C LYS A 47 -7.62 11.80 -0.91
N LEU A 48 -7.83 10.52 -1.21
CA LEU A 48 -6.96 9.43 -0.82
C LEU A 48 -5.87 9.22 -1.88
N LEU A 49 -4.61 9.25 -1.46
CA LEU A 49 -3.46 8.88 -2.28
C LEU A 49 -3.11 7.43 -2.04
N LEU A 50 -2.77 6.70 -3.10
CA LEU A 50 -2.22 5.35 -3.04
C LEU A 50 -0.74 5.40 -3.42
N CYS A 51 0.10 4.69 -2.66
CA CYS A 51 1.51 4.56 -2.97
C CYS A 51 1.72 3.54 -4.10
N GLU A 52 2.35 3.95 -5.19
CA GLU A 52 2.64 3.09 -6.36
C GLU A 52 3.52 1.87 -6.05
N GLU A 53 4.20 1.84 -4.91
CA GLU A 53 5.14 0.77 -4.56
C GLU A 53 4.68 -0.17 -3.46
N CYS A 54 3.77 0.25 -2.59
CA CYS A 54 3.38 -0.56 -1.43
C CYS A 54 1.88 -0.56 -1.15
N ASP A 55 1.07 0.07 -2.02
CA ASP A 55 -0.40 0.10 -1.92
C ASP A 55 -0.95 0.66 -0.59
N VAL A 56 -0.10 1.29 0.23
CA VAL A 56 -0.56 2.04 1.41
C VAL A 56 -1.24 3.32 0.96
N SER A 57 -2.21 3.77 1.75
CA SER A 57 -2.99 4.94 1.40
C SER A 57 -3.02 6.01 2.47
N TYR A 58 -3.12 7.27 2.06
CA TYR A 58 -3.19 8.42 2.95
C TYR A 58 -4.12 9.48 2.36
N HIS A 59 -4.96 10.11 3.19
CA HIS A 59 -5.56 11.38 2.81
C HIS A 59 -4.50 12.45 2.62
N ILE A 60 -4.67 13.35 1.65
CA ILE A 60 -3.78 14.50 1.44
C ILE A 60 -3.57 15.32 2.71
N TYR A 61 -4.58 15.40 3.58
CA TYR A 61 -4.55 16.17 4.82
C TYR A 61 -4.03 15.37 6.03
N CYS A 62 -3.90 14.05 5.92
CA CYS A 62 -3.33 13.19 6.96
C CYS A 62 -1.80 13.01 6.80
N LEU A 63 -1.21 13.59 5.75
CA LEU A 63 0.23 13.62 5.54
C LEU A 63 0.90 14.64 6.46
N SER A 64 2.22 14.49 6.62
CA SER A 64 3.07 15.46 7.32
C SER A 64 4.28 15.82 6.45
N PRO A 65 4.31 17.02 5.84
CA PRO A 65 3.28 18.06 5.88
C PRO A 65 2.00 17.69 5.08
N PRO A 66 0.82 18.23 5.45
CA PRO A 66 -0.40 18.09 4.65
C PRO A 66 -0.24 18.68 3.24
N LEU A 67 -0.88 18.07 2.25
CA LEU A 67 -0.95 18.59 0.89
C LEU A 67 -2.27 19.34 0.67
N GLU A 68 -2.20 20.46 -0.04
CA GLU A 68 -3.38 21.27 -0.39
C GLU A 68 -4.21 20.65 -1.53
N ARG A 69 -3.58 19.86 -2.40
CA ARG A 69 -4.23 19.22 -3.56
C ARG A 69 -3.58 17.87 -3.88
N ILE A 70 -4.33 17.04 -4.59
CA ILE A 70 -3.82 15.80 -5.20
C ILE A 70 -2.69 16.16 -6.17
N PRO A 71 -1.51 15.50 -6.09
CA PRO A 71 -0.41 15.74 -7.02
C PRO A 71 -0.78 15.23 -8.42
N ASN A 72 -0.25 15.90 -9.44
CA ASN A 72 -0.35 15.42 -10.80
C ASN A 72 0.68 14.30 -11.00
N GLY A 73 0.21 13.06 -11.17
CA GLY A 73 1.06 11.90 -11.43
C GLY A 73 1.25 11.00 -10.21
N PRO A 74 2.22 10.07 -10.27
CA PRO A 74 2.41 9.04 -9.26
C PRO A 74 2.84 9.64 -7.92
N TRP A 75 2.33 9.05 -6.84
CA TRP A 75 2.73 9.39 -5.48
C TRP A 75 3.38 8.19 -4.79
N ARG A 76 4.36 8.49 -3.92
CA ARG A 76 5.08 7.49 -3.12
C ARG A 76 5.09 7.93 -1.66
N CYS A 77 4.82 6.98 -0.77
CA CYS A 77 4.84 7.25 0.67
C CYS A 77 6.26 7.49 1.18
N HIS A 78 6.38 8.08 2.38
CA HIS A 78 7.68 8.40 2.99
C HIS A 78 8.63 7.18 3.05
N TRP A 79 8.12 6.01 3.42
CA TRP A 79 8.93 4.78 3.52
C TRP A 79 9.52 4.31 2.19
N CYS A 80 8.80 4.49 1.09
CA CYS A 80 9.24 4.13 -0.26
C CYS A 80 10.21 5.17 -0.85
N CYS A 81 10.14 6.41 -0.38
CA CYS A 81 11.08 7.47 -0.75
C CYS A 81 12.39 7.45 0.06
N MET A 82 12.47 6.68 1.14
CA MET A 82 13.69 6.56 1.93
C MET A 82 14.74 5.71 1.20
N CYS A 83 15.98 6.21 1.13
CA CYS A 83 17.13 5.39 0.74
C CYS A 83 17.29 4.24 1.72
N GLN A 84 16.96 3.02 1.28
CA GLN A 84 17.19 1.82 2.08
C GLN A 84 18.70 1.52 2.10
N VAL A 85 19.36 1.83 3.20
CA VAL A 85 20.68 1.26 3.49
C VAL A 85 20.43 -0.22 3.73
N ARG A 86 20.77 -1.06 2.75
CA ARG A 86 20.80 -2.51 2.97
C ARG A 86 21.92 -2.77 3.96
N THR A 87 21.60 -2.80 5.24
CA THR A 87 22.42 -3.53 6.21
C THR A 87 22.25 -4.99 5.81
N TYR A 88 23.11 -5.47 4.91
CA TYR A 88 23.39 -6.89 4.90
C TYR A 88 23.80 -7.19 6.34
N SER A 89 22.95 -7.88 7.09
CA SER A 89 23.40 -8.61 8.26
C SER A 89 24.50 -9.50 7.70
N LEU A 90 25.76 -9.09 7.87
CA LEU A 90 26.87 -10.01 7.84
C LEU A 90 26.59 -10.92 9.03
N ASN A 91 25.83 -11.98 8.77
CA ASN A 91 25.77 -13.14 9.64
C ASN A 91 27.23 -13.61 9.74
N THR A 92 27.89 -13.15 10.81
CA THR A 92 29.13 -13.71 11.32
C THR A 92 28.76 -14.81 12.30
#